data_AF-A0A1H8LV31-F1
#
_entry.id   AF-A0A1H8LV31-F1
#
_cell.length_a   1.000
_cell.length_b   1.000
_cell.length_c   1.000
_cell.angle_alpha   90.00
_cell.angle_beta   90.00
_cell.angle_gamma   90.00
#
_symmetry.space_group_name_H-M   'P 1'
#
loop_
_entity.id
_entity.type
_entity.pdbx_description
1 polymer ?
#
loop_
_entity_poly.entity_id
_entity_poly.type
_entity_poly.pdbx_seq_one_letter_code
_entity_poly.pdbx_strand_id
1 'polypeptide(L)'
;MSGRNTEFPLSPKRDAWLLGAGFSRAASSAMPLTDELGREALEELRRRRPNLSFAAPQFSAAGLTFEAWLTWLAERQPYEDEPEAYAQLAVFTATQATIAEVLRRRETSASTDLAAWFDAFIDLAHHAQTPIITLNYDTLVEQGLHQRGYRDEREFLQPMDAVVGFPNGRGVFMAVPQGFVRHPTLRVYKLHGSTDWHYFPGDTSGATLDRVEVGPGRKMEDLVPVIGGRSPFIVPPTSTKSRYFDNPKTRFIWREARRELEQADRVVLIGYSLPLTDTNLASLLARTLSESKSEVLIVNPEASEVARRLEALGVDSSRIATLDGMTCVAEFVEQESQEVSRRLAASVAESYQQRLNAPVAAGWPYPGAYSAVEGYEVSEHSLTFRVAGFGPLQTLARPGAVFPEGQEFSIAMALGDLPSPDPTKSLRATDGQTTWTLAGYVAQLTEVELGTSRGAYQQQADDDWIVLRPIGRAPA
;
A
#
# COMPACT_ATOMS: atom_id res chain seq x y z
N MET A 1 -6.92 10.78 -22.61
CA MET A 1 -5.93 11.84 -22.38
C MET A 1 -6.66 12.94 -21.64
N SER A 2 -6.61 12.89 -20.32
CA SER A 2 -7.26 13.83 -19.41
C SER A 2 -6.45 13.85 -18.11
N GLY A 3 -6.10 15.06 -17.66
CA GLY A 3 -5.90 15.38 -16.25
C GLY A 3 -4.62 14.97 -15.52
N ARG A 4 -3.41 15.05 -16.11
CA ARG A 4 -2.19 15.17 -15.26
C ARG A 4 -2.09 16.61 -14.75
N ASN A 5 -2.93 16.97 -13.80
CA ASN A 5 -2.88 18.27 -13.14
C ASN A 5 -1.78 18.30 -12.06
N THR A 6 -1.40 17.13 -11.55
CA THR A 6 -0.28 16.96 -10.61
C THR A 6 0.93 16.32 -11.29
N GLU A 7 2.08 16.99 -11.22
CA GLU A 7 3.39 16.46 -11.58
C GLU A 7 4.07 15.90 -10.32
N PHE A 8 4.22 14.58 -10.31
CA PHE A 8 5.10 13.87 -9.37
C PHE A 8 6.33 13.41 -10.15
N PRO A 9 7.51 14.05 -9.96
CA PRO A 9 8.72 13.76 -10.73
C PRO A 9 9.40 12.49 -10.22
N LEU A 10 8.74 11.37 -10.51
CA LEU A 10 9.13 10.04 -10.06
C LEU A 10 10.26 9.48 -10.91
N SER A 11 10.85 8.37 -10.45
CA SER A 11 11.92 7.70 -11.18
C SER A 11 11.43 7.29 -12.57
N PRO A 12 12.24 7.43 -13.63
CA PRO A 12 11.92 6.80 -14.90
C PRO A 12 12.05 5.26 -14.81
N LYS A 13 12.77 4.73 -13.81
CA LYS A 13 12.85 3.30 -13.54
C LYS A 13 11.51 2.81 -12.98
N ARG A 14 11.05 1.67 -13.47
CA ARG A 14 9.84 1.01 -12.98
C ARG A 14 10.18 0.08 -11.82
N ASP A 15 9.60 0.38 -10.67
CA ASP A 15 9.70 -0.46 -9.48
C ASP A 15 8.61 -1.53 -9.44
N ALA A 16 8.90 -2.66 -8.80
CA ALA A 16 7.91 -3.59 -8.26
C ALA A 16 8.23 -3.91 -6.79
N TRP A 17 7.24 -3.78 -5.92
CA TRP A 17 7.43 -3.98 -4.47
C TRP A 17 6.79 -5.29 -4.04
N LEU A 18 7.59 -6.17 -3.43
CA LEU A 18 7.15 -7.47 -2.91
C LEU A 18 7.09 -7.41 -1.38
N LEU A 19 5.89 -7.55 -0.81
CA LEU A 19 5.65 -7.45 0.63
C LEU A 19 5.45 -8.83 1.26
N GLY A 20 6.14 -9.06 2.38
CA GLY A 20 5.92 -10.20 3.28
C GLY A 20 5.40 -9.77 4.65
N ALA A 21 5.16 -10.73 5.55
CA ALA A 21 4.54 -10.47 6.86
C ALA A 21 5.37 -9.49 7.73
N GLY A 22 6.68 -9.42 7.50
CA GLY A 22 7.57 -8.46 8.15
C GLY A 22 7.23 -7.00 7.82
N PHE A 23 6.63 -6.72 6.66
CA PHE A 23 6.16 -5.37 6.33
C PHE A 23 5.00 -4.96 7.25
N SER A 24 3.99 -5.81 7.39
CA SER A 24 2.84 -5.55 8.27
C SER A 24 3.29 -5.44 9.74
N ARG A 25 4.23 -6.29 10.17
CA ARG A 25 4.87 -6.23 11.49
C ARG A 25 5.67 -4.93 11.72
N ALA A 26 6.37 -4.44 10.70
CA ALA A 26 7.09 -3.16 10.77
C ALA A 26 6.13 -1.96 10.78
N ALA A 27 5.00 -2.06 10.08
CA ALA A 27 3.95 -1.04 10.09
C ALA A 27 3.22 -0.99 11.44
N SER A 28 3.04 -2.12 12.13
CA SER A 28 2.50 -2.15 13.49
C SER A 28 2.94 -3.39 14.28
N SER A 29 3.35 -3.18 15.53
CA SER A 29 3.67 -4.27 16.46
C SER A 29 2.46 -5.11 16.89
N ALA A 30 1.25 -4.77 16.44
CA ALA A 30 0.08 -5.63 16.59
C ALA A 30 0.08 -6.80 15.57
N MET A 31 0.73 -6.65 14.42
CA MET A 31 0.60 -7.59 13.29
C MET A 31 1.54 -8.79 13.40
N PRO A 32 1.03 -10.04 13.51
CA PRO A 32 1.84 -11.21 13.81
C PRO A 32 2.70 -11.68 12.63
N LEU A 33 3.84 -12.31 12.94
CA LEU A 33 4.55 -13.16 11.98
C LEU A 33 3.89 -14.55 11.90
N THR A 34 4.25 -15.37 10.91
CA THR A 34 3.55 -16.63 10.59
C THR A 34 3.44 -17.61 11.76
N ASP A 35 4.52 -17.87 12.50
CA ASP A 35 4.48 -18.81 13.64
C ASP A 35 3.72 -18.25 14.85
N GLU A 36 3.77 -16.93 15.07
CA GLU A 36 3.00 -16.25 16.11
C GLU A 36 1.50 -16.32 15.79
N LEU A 37 1.15 -16.04 14.55
CA LEU A 37 -0.21 -16.17 14.03
C LEU A 37 -0.73 -17.59 14.19
N GLY A 38 0.09 -18.59 13.88
CA GLY A 38 -0.25 -20.00 14.06
C GLY A 38 -0.56 -20.33 15.52
N ARG A 39 0.30 -19.90 16.46
CA ARG A 39 0.10 -20.10 17.90
C ARG A 39 -1.21 -19.47 18.38
N GLU A 40 -1.44 -18.20 18.04
CA GLU A 40 -2.65 -17.47 18.41
C GLU A 40 -3.92 -18.10 17.82
N ALA A 41 -3.86 -18.57 16.57
CA ALA A 41 -4.97 -19.25 15.93
C ALA A 41 -5.34 -20.55 16.65
N LEU A 42 -4.37 -21.31 17.13
CA LEU A 42 -4.65 -22.56 17.86
C LEU A 42 -5.19 -22.31 19.26
N GLU A 43 -4.70 -21.29 19.96
CA GLU A 43 -5.27 -20.87 21.25
C GLU A 43 -6.73 -20.44 21.10
N GLU A 44 -7.01 -19.63 20.07
CA GLU A 44 -8.37 -19.18 19.77
C GLU A 44 -9.28 -20.34 19.33
N LEU A 45 -8.75 -21.30 18.56
CA LEU A 45 -9.49 -22.48 18.13
C LEU A 45 -9.91 -23.34 19.33
N ARG A 46 -8.99 -23.59 20.28
CA ARG A 46 -9.31 -24.31 21.54
C ARG A 46 -10.39 -23.61 22.34
N ARG A 47 -10.32 -22.28 22.42
CA ARG A 47 -11.28 -21.47 23.17
C ARG A 47 -12.68 -21.51 22.53
N ARG A 48 -12.77 -21.41 21.20
CA ARG A 48 -14.06 -21.34 20.49
C ARG A 48 -14.67 -22.70 20.19
N ARG A 49 -13.85 -23.73 20.01
CA ARG A 49 -14.29 -25.09 19.67
C ARG A 49 -13.68 -26.09 20.65
N PRO A 50 -14.06 -26.04 21.94
CA PRO A 50 -13.49 -26.94 22.96
C PRO A 50 -13.76 -28.43 22.68
N ASN A 51 -14.80 -28.73 21.88
CA ASN A 51 -15.15 -30.10 21.50
C ASN A 51 -14.33 -30.63 20.30
N LEU A 52 -13.57 -29.77 19.62
CA LEU A 52 -12.69 -30.20 18.52
C LEU A 52 -11.34 -30.60 19.13
N SER A 53 -11.13 -31.90 19.30
CA SER A 53 -9.88 -32.44 19.87
C SER A 53 -8.77 -32.44 18.83
N PHE A 54 -7.60 -31.88 19.18
CA PHE A 54 -6.38 -31.96 18.39
C PHE A 54 -5.14 -31.80 19.27
N ALA A 55 -4.06 -32.48 18.89
CA ALA A 55 -2.74 -32.27 19.48
C ALA A 55 -1.94 -31.32 18.57
N ALA A 56 -1.46 -30.22 19.14
CA ALA A 56 -0.56 -29.30 18.45
C ALA A 56 0.82 -29.34 19.11
N PRO A 57 1.91 -29.57 18.35
CA PRO A 57 3.27 -29.54 18.85
C PRO A 57 3.71 -28.11 19.17
N GLN A 58 4.82 -27.96 19.88
CA GLN A 58 5.46 -26.65 20.03
C GLN A 58 6.18 -26.30 18.73
N PHE A 59 5.87 -25.13 18.17
CA PHE A 59 6.48 -24.66 16.93
C PHE A 59 7.77 -23.89 17.19
N SER A 60 8.78 -24.11 16.35
CA SER A 60 10.01 -23.31 16.33
C SER A 60 10.65 -23.35 14.95
N ALA A 61 11.38 -22.28 14.61
CA ALA A 61 12.10 -22.18 13.33
C ALA A 61 13.17 -23.28 13.14
N ALA A 62 13.76 -23.78 14.23
CA ALA A 62 14.77 -24.85 14.20
C ALA A 62 14.18 -26.27 14.30
N GLY A 63 12.87 -26.38 14.51
CA GLY A 63 12.16 -27.64 14.71
C GLY A 63 10.97 -27.79 13.77
N LEU A 64 9.84 -28.25 14.30
CA LEU A 64 8.61 -28.33 13.53
C LEU A 64 7.97 -26.94 13.40
N THR A 65 7.79 -26.46 12.17
CA THR A 65 7.16 -25.16 11.90
C THR A 65 5.64 -25.28 11.87
N PHE A 66 4.94 -24.16 12.07
CA PHE A 66 3.48 -24.13 11.93
C PHE A 66 3.02 -24.59 10.53
N GLU A 67 3.76 -24.19 9.49
CA GLU A 67 3.48 -24.57 8.10
C GLU A 67 3.61 -26.08 7.86
N ALA A 68 4.65 -26.71 8.42
CA ALA A 68 4.85 -28.15 8.29
C ALA A 68 3.72 -28.94 8.98
N TRP A 69 3.31 -28.53 10.18
CA TRP A 69 2.18 -29.15 10.87
C TRP A 69 0.84 -28.95 10.14
N LEU A 70 0.59 -27.73 9.64
CA LEU A 70 -0.64 -27.45 8.90
C LEU A 70 -0.71 -28.23 7.58
N THR A 71 0.45 -28.48 6.96
CA THR A 71 0.57 -29.35 5.79
C THR A 71 0.12 -30.77 6.09
N TRP A 72 0.53 -31.33 7.23
CA TRP A 72 0.13 -32.68 7.62
C TRP A 72 -1.39 -32.81 7.76
N LEU A 73 -2.03 -31.82 8.39
CA LEU A 73 -3.49 -31.83 8.54
C LEU A 73 -4.26 -31.60 7.22
N ALA A 74 -3.63 -30.95 6.24
CA ALA A 74 -4.27 -30.62 4.97
C ALA A 74 -4.34 -31.81 4.01
N GLU A 75 -3.42 -32.77 4.17
CA GLU A 75 -3.20 -33.90 3.27
C GLU A 75 -3.52 -35.22 3.96
N ARG A 76 -4.11 -36.16 3.22
CA ARG A 76 -4.35 -37.49 3.73
C ARG A 76 -3.03 -38.24 3.92
N GLN A 77 -2.80 -38.77 5.11
CA GLN A 77 -1.57 -39.54 5.35
C GLN A 77 -1.76 -41.01 4.95
N PRO A 78 -0.71 -41.68 4.42
CA PRO A 78 -0.81 -43.07 3.98
C PRO A 78 -1.17 -44.08 5.09
N TYR A 79 -0.98 -43.70 6.35
CA TYR A 79 -1.21 -44.55 7.52
C TYR A 79 -2.58 -44.32 8.18
N GLU A 80 -3.39 -43.37 7.69
CA GLU A 80 -4.69 -43.01 8.25
C GLU A 80 -5.84 -43.76 7.60
N ASP A 81 -6.84 -44.11 8.41
CA ASP A 81 -8.15 -44.50 7.90
C ASP A 81 -9.02 -43.29 7.51
N GLU A 82 -10.18 -43.53 6.89
CA GLU A 82 -11.07 -42.44 6.42
C GLU A 82 -11.57 -41.54 7.57
N PRO A 83 -12.10 -42.07 8.68
CA PRO A 83 -12.48 -41.24 9.84
C PRO A 83 -11.34 -40.36 10.37
N GLU A 84 -10.12 -40.90 10.50
CA GLU A 84 -8.95 -40.15 10.96
C GLU A 84 -8.60 -39.01 10.01
N ALA A 85 -8.58 -39.28 8.69
CA ALA A 85 -8.31 -38.27 7.68
C ALA A 85 -9.36 -37.14 7.71
N TYR A 86 -10.65 -37.48 7.87
CA TYR A 86 -11.71 -36.48 8.00
C TYR A 86 -11.60 -35.66 9.29
N ALA A 87 -11.19 -36.27 10.40
CA ALA A 87 -10.97 -35.56 11.66
C ALA A 87 -9.82 -34.54 11.51
N GLN A 88 -8.73 -34.89 10.84
CA GLN A 88 -7.64 -33.96 10.56
C GLN A 88 -8.07 -32.81 9.64
N LEU A 89 -8.82 -33.13 8.59
CA LEU A 89 -9.37 -32.11 7.69
C LEU A 89 -10.31 -31.14 8.42
N ALA A 90 -11.08 -31.62 9.41
CA ALA A 90 -11.89 -30.76 10.26
C ALA A 90 -11.04 -29.79 11.09
N VAL A 91 -9.91 -30.25 11.65
CA VAL A 91 -8.95 -29.39 12.36
C VAL A 91 -8.30 -28.38 11.42
N PHE A 92 -7.86 -28.82 10.24
CA PHE A 92 -7.26 -27.96 9.22
C PHE A 92 -8.22 -26.84 8.80
N THR A 93 -9.44 -27.18 8.40
CA THR A 93 -10.44 -26.20 7.93
C THR A 93 -10.85 -25.23 9.04
N ALA A 94 -10.98 -25.72 10.28
CA ALA A 94 -11.24 -24.87 11.44
C ALA A 94 -10.07 -23.91 11.70
N THR A 95 -8.83 -24.39 11.63
CA THR A 95 -7.62 -23.58 11.81
C THR A 95 -7.52 -22.49 10.74
N GLN A 96 -7.77 -22.80 9.46
CA GLN A 96 -7.76 -21.81 8.38
C GLN A 96 -8.78 -20.69 8.63
N ALA A 97 -10.00 -21.02 9.04
CA ALA A 97 -11.01 -20.02 9.38
C ALA A 97 -10.61 -19.16 10.59
N THR A 98 -10.00 -19.78 11.60
CA THR A 98 -9.53 -19.06 12.79
C THR A 98 -8.34 -18.14 12.50
N ILE A 99 -7.43 -18.51 11.59
CA ILE A 99 -6.33 -17.65 11.14
C ILE A 99 -6.88 -16.32 10.58
N ALA A 100 -7.83 -16.39 9.66
CA ALA A 100 -8.44 -15.20 9.08
C ALA A 100 -9.16 -14.33 10.14
N GLU A 101 -9.72 -14.96 11.16
CA GLU A 101 -10.35 -14.25 12.26
C GLU A 101 -9.36 -13.52 13.17
N VAL A 102 -8.28 -14.21 13.58
CA VAL A 102 -7.20 -13.62 14.38
C VAL A 102 -6.61 -12.43 13.64
N LEU A 103 -6.29 -12.59 12.35
CA LEU A 103 -5.72 -11.50 11.55
C LEU A 103 -6.63 -10.28 11.48
N ARG A 104 -7.93 -10.45 11.21
CA ARG A 104 -8.86 -9.30 11.18
C ARG A 104 -8.90 -8.52 12.49
N ARG A 105 -8.80 -9.21 13.64
CA ARG A 105 -8.68 -8.55 14.94
C ARG A 105 -7.36 -7.80 15.07
N ARG A 106 -6.25 -8.41 14.65
CA ARG A 106 -4.92 -7.77 14.65
C ARG A 106 -4.86 -6.55 13.73
N GLU A 107 -5.49 -6.61 12.56
CA GLU A 107 -5.65 -5.47 11.63
C GLU A 107 -6.42 -4.32 12.29
N THR A 108 -7.51 -4.63 12.99
CA THR A 108 -8.30 -3.62 13.72
C THR A 108 -7.48 -2.96 14.83
N SER A 109 -6.63 -3.71 15.52
CA SER A 109 -5.69 -3.12 16.49
C SER A 109 -4.59 -2.30 15.79
N ALA A 110 -4.03 -2.82 14.71
CA ALA A 110 -2.97 -2.17 13.95
C ALA A 110 -3.40 -0.82 13.36
N SER A 111 -4.64 -0.70 12.87
CA SER A 111 -5.16 0.54 12.27
C SER A 111 -5.19 1.74 13.21
N THR A 112 -5.15 1.50 14.52
CA THR A 112 -5.06 2.56 15.55
C THR A 112 -3.63 3.01 15.86
N ASP A 113 -2.63 2.21 15.47
CA ASP A 113 -1.22 2.41 15.79
C ASP A 113 -0.34 1.94 14.63
N LEU A 114 -0.50 2.62 13.48
CA LEU A 114 0.35 2.47 12.32
C LEU A 114 1.56 3.41 12.42
N ALA A 115 2.71 2.91 12.03
CA ALA A 115 3.96 3.66 11.97
C ALA A 115 3.83 4.92 11.12
N ALA A 116 4.51 5.99 11.54
CA ALA A 116 4.41 7.31 10.89
C ALA A 116 4.79 7.30 9.39
N TRP A 117 5.67 6.41 8.97
CA TRP A 117 6.09 6.26 7.57
C TRP A 117 5.02 5.59 6.70
N PHE A 118 4.00 4.95 7.26
CA PHE A 118 3.07 4.12 6.51
C PHE A 118 2.27 4.92 5.47
N ASP A 119 1.79 6.11 5.84
CA ASP A 119 1.08 6.98 4.92
C ASP A 119 2.00 7.45 3.78
N ALA A 120 3.26 7.70 4.09
CA ALA A 120 4.26 8.08 3.10
C ALA A 120 4.53 6.95 2.09
N PHE A 121 4.59 5.72 2.56
CA PHE A 121 4.69 4.53 1.71
C PHE A 121 3.51 4.42 0.74
N ILE A 122 2.27 4.67 1.19
CA ILE A 122 1.09 4.64 0.33
C ILE A 122 1.12 5.77 -0.71
N ASP A 123 1.51 6.98 -0.32
CA ASP A 123 1.66 8.12 -1.26
C ASP A 123 2.68 7.81 -2.36
N LEU A 124 3.86 7.32 -1.98
CA LEU A 124 4.91 6.94 -2.93
C LEU A 124 4.40 5.89 -3.92
N ALA A 125 3.77 4.82 -3.42
CA ALA A 125 3.21 3.76 -4.26
C ALA A 125 2.09 4.28 -5.18
N HIS A 126 1.17 5.09 -4.66
CA HIS A 126 0.04 5.62 -5.42
C HIS A 126 0.52 6.46 -6.60
N HIS A 127 1.39 7.45 -6.33
CA HIS A 127 1.85 8.37 -7.36
C HIS A 127 2.75 7.67 -8.39
N ALA A 128 3.60 6.73 -7.94
CA ALA A 128 4.40 5.88 -8.83
C ALA A 128 3.60 4.80 -9.57
N GLN A 129 2.33 4.61 -9.22
CA GLN A 129 1.49 3.50 -9.70
C GLN A 129 2.19 2.15 -9.49
N THR A 130 2.91 2.02 -8.36
CA THR A 130 3.77 0.87 -8.09
C THR A 130 2.93 -0.41 -7.99
N PRO A 131 3.30 -1.48 -8.71
CA PRO A 131 2.76 -2.80 -8.46
C PRO A 131 3.29 -3.32 -7.11
N ILE A 132 2.36 -3.51 -6.18
CA ILE A 132 2.57 -4.14 -4.88
C ILE A 132 2.15 -5.61 -4.99
N ILE A 133 3.12 -6.50 -4.98
CA ILE A 133 2.92 -7.95 -4.95
C ILE A 133 3.03 -8.40 -3.50
N THR A 134 2.06 -9.13 -2.98
CA THR A 134 2.06 -9.45 -1.55
C THR A 134 1.54 -10.85 -1.28
N LEU A 135 2.12 -11.47 -0.25
CA LEU A 135 1.72 -12.76 0.31
C LEU A 135 0.89 -12.59 1.57
N ASN A 136 0.74 -11.35 2.05
CA ASN A 136 0.04 -11.05 3.27
C ASN A 136 -1.47 -11.15 3.05
N TYR A 137 -2.16 -11.78 3.99
CA TYR A 137 -3.61 -11.87 3.96
C TYR A 137 -4.29 -10.59 4.44
N ASP A 138 -3.59 -9.75 5.21
CA ASP A 138 -4.13 -8.50 5.73
C ASP A 138 -4.42 -7.50 4.60
N THR A 139 -5.17 -6.45 4.93
CA THR A 139 -5.69 -5.41 4.05
C THR A 139 -5.10 -4.04 4.39
N LEU A 140 -3.94 -3.98 5.06
CA LEU A 140 -3.38 -2.71 5.52
C LEU A 140 -3.10 -1.74 4.38
N VAL A 141 -2.57 -2.23 3.25
CA VAL A 141 -2.29 -1.39 2.06
C VAL A 141 -3.60 -0.83 1.48
N GLU A 142 -4.63 -1.67 1.38
CA GLU A 142 -5.96 -1.29 0.94
C GLU A 142 -6.61 -0.26 1.86
N GLN A 143 -6.53 -0.47 3.17
CA GLN A 143 -7.03 0.45 4.18
C GLN A 143 -6.28 1.77 4.13
N GLY A 144 -4.96 1.75 3.98
CA GLY A 144 -4.13 2.93 3.79
C GLY A 144 -4.60 3.73 2.58
N LEU A 145 -4.73 3.08 1.41
CA LEU A 145 -5.23 3.73 0.19
C LEU A 145 -6.60 4.37 0.38
N HIS A 146 -7.54 3.65 1.00
CA HIS A 146 -8.88 4.17 1.27
C HIS A 146 -8.84 5.37 2.22
N GLN A 147 -8.07 5.25 3.31
CA GLN A 147 -7.90 6.31 4.29
C GLN A 147 -7.35 7.55 3.61
N ARG A 148 -6.32 7.43 2.75
CA ARG A 148 -5.70 8.52 1.94
C ARG A 148 -6.69 9.28 1.05
N GLY A 149 -7.85 8.71 0.75
CA GLY A 149 -8.98 9.42 0.13
C GLY A 149 -8.66 10.14 -1.18
N TYR A 150 -7.73 9.59 -1.99
CA TYR A 150 -7.41 10.12 -3.31
C TYR A 150 -8.67 10.22 -4.18
N ARG A 151 -8.67 11.18 -5.12
CA ARG A 151 -9.79 11.41 -6.03
C ARG A 151 -9.31 11.44 -7.47
N ASP A 152 -10.11 10.86 -8.37
CA ASP A 152 -9.91 10.89 -9.82
C ASP A 152 -11.18 11.41 -10.49
N GLU A 153 -11.08 12.48 -11.29
CA GLU A 153 -12.14 13.05 -12.15
C GLU A 153 -13.58 13.19 -11.57
N ARG A 154 -13.74 13.15 -10.23
CA ARG A 154 -14.95 13.29 -9.36
C ARG A 154 -15.24 12.09 -8.45
N GLU A 155 -14.54 10.97 -8.58
CA GLU A 155 -14.77 9.78 -7.78
C GLU A 155 -13.65 9.56 -6.75
N PHE A 156 -14.02 9.16 -5.53
CA PHE A 156 -13.04 8.69 -4.55
C PHE A 156 -12.44 7.39 -5.01
N LEU A 157 -11.13 7.24 -4.92
CA LEU A 157 -10.47 5.96 -5.10
C LEU A 157 -10.89 5.01 -3.98
N GLN A 158 -11.19 3.77 -4.33
CA GLN A 158 -11.59 2.71 -3.41
C GLN A 158 -10.59 1.56 -3.48
N PRO A 159 -10.47 0.72 -2.43
CA PRO A 159 -9.60 -0.46 -2.46
C PRO A 159 -9.80 -1.36 -3.69
N MET A 160 -11.05 -1.56 -4.12
CA MET A 160 -11.41 -2.32 -5.32
C MET A 160 -10.78 -1.80 -6.62
N ASP A 161 -10.35 -0.54 -6.67
CA ASP A 161 -9.67 0.02 -7.85
C ASP A 161 -8.19 -0.36 -7.94
N ALA A 162 -7.58 -0.70 -6.80
CA ALA A 162 -6.18 -1.11 -6.71
C ALA A 162 -6.02 -2.64 -6.75
N VAL A 163 -6.91 -3.38 -6.08
CA VAL A 163 -6.82 -4.85 -5.96
C VAL A 163 -7.06 -5.52 -7.32
N VAL A 164 -6.10 -6.35 -7.73
CA VAL A 164 -6.15 -7.04 -9.03
C VAL A 164 -6.93 -8.35 -8.94
N GLY A 165 -7.70 -8.67 -10.00
CA GLY A 165 -8.41 -9.94 -10.15
C GLY A 165 -9.91 -9.89 -9.87
N PHE A 166 -10.42 -8.73 -9.43
CA PHE A 166 -11.84 -8.48 -9.17
C PHE A 166 -12.34 -7.30 -10.01
N PRO A 167 -13.59 -7.36 -10.51
CA PRO A 167 -14.21 -6.20 -11.13
C PRO A 167 -14.47 -5.14 -10.06
N ASN A 168 -14.24 -3.86 -10.37
CA ASN A 168 -14.57 -2.76 -9.45
C ASN A 168 -16.02 -2.27 -9.59
N GLY A 169 -16.82 -2.86 -10.49
CA GLY A 169 -18.25 -2.59 -10.62
C GLY A 169 -18.61 -1.20 -11.15
N ARG A 170 -17.64 -0.27 -11.26
CA ARG A 170 -17.86 1.12 -11.68
C ARG A 170 -18.48 1.25 -13.07
N GLY A 171 -18.14 0.34 -13.97
CA GLY A 171 -18.76 0.33 -15.30
C GLY A 171 -20.24 -0.01 -15.31
N VAL A 172 -20.74 -0.76 -14.31
CA VAL A 172 -22.16 -1.14 -14.23
C VAL A 172 -23.03 0.07 -13.85
N PHE A 173 -22.56 0.90 -12.91
CA PHE A 173 -23.24 2.14 -12.53
C PHE A 173 -23.22 3.20 -13.64
N MET A 174 -22.24 3.13 -14.54
CA MET A 174 -22.04 4.09 -15.63
C MET A 174 -22.58 3.62 -16.99
N ALA A 175 -23.36 2.53 -17.03
CA ALA A 175 -23.85 1.90 -18.26
C ALA A 175 -22.73 1.59 -19.29
N VAL A 176 -21.49 1.45 -18.82
CA VAL A 176 -20.36 1.01 -19.63
C VAL A 176 -20.45 -0.52 -19.68
N PRO A 177 -20.41 -1.15 -20.87
CA PRO A 177 -20.54 -2.61 -21.00
C PRO A 177 -19.49 -3.40 -20.20
N GLN A 178 -18.42 -2.74 -19.76
CA GLN A 178 -17.31 -3.31 -19.02
C GLN A 178 -17.39 -2.88 -17.56
N GLY A 179 -17.69 -3.79 -16.64
CA GLY A 179 -17.72 -3.55 -15.18
C GLY A 179 -16.35 -3.27 -14.52
N PHE A 180 -15.40 -2.72 -15.29
CA PHE A 180 -14.04 -2.41 -14.84
C PHE A 180 -13.58 -1.06 -15.41
N VAL A 181 -13.22 -0.13 -14.53
CA VAL A 181 -12.58 1.15 -14.88
C VAL A 181 -11.18 1.18 -14.28
N ARG A 182 -10.14 1.43 -15.09
CA ARG A 182 -8.76 1.50 -14.59
C ARG A 182 -8.47 2.92 -14.10
N HIS A 183 -8.16 3.05 -12.82
CA HIS A 183 -7.68 4.31 -12.23
C HIS A 183 -6.15 4.37 -12.18
N PRO A 184 -5.55 5.56 -12.31
CA PRO A 184 -4.11 5.79 -12.20
C PRO A 184 -3.66 5.74 -10.73
N THR A 185 -3.43 4.53 -10.21
CA THR A 185 -3.00 4.29 -8.82
C THR A 185 -2.09 3.05 -8.71
N LEU A 186 -1.58 2.78 -7.51
CA LEU A 186 -0.91 1.53 -7.16
C LEU A 186 -1.80 0.32 -7.43
N ARG A 187 -1.18 -0.84 -7.67
CA ARG A 187 -1.88 -2.09 -7.96
C ARG A 187 -1.51 -3.15 -6.92
N VAL A 188 -2.48 -3.81 -6.32
CA VAL A 188 -2.23 -4.82 -5.29
C VAL A 188 -2.51 -6.23 -5.82
N TYR A 189 -1.47 -7.06 -5.87
CA TYR A 189 -1.50 -8.45 -6.31
C TYR A 189 -1.38 -9.39 -5.09
N LYS A 190 -2.52 -9.83 -4.55
CA LYS A 190 -2.60 -10.76 -3.41
C LYS A 190 -2.43 -12.21 -3.89
N LEU A 191 -1.22 -12.74 -3.75
CA LEU A 191 -0.87 -14.06 -4.28
C LEU A 191 -1.46 -15.21 -3.45
N HIS A 192 -1.66 -14.98 -2.16
CA HIS A 192 -2.16 -15.98 -1.21
C HIS A 192 -3.60 -15.72 -0.74
N GLY A 193 -4.37 -14.94 -1.50
CA GLY A 193 -5.70 -14.52 -1.07
C GLY A 193 -5.64 -13.44 0.01
N SER A 194 -6.77 -13.23 0.70
CA SER A 194 -6.94 -12.10 1.62
C SER A 194 -8.04 -12.39 2.63
N THR A 195 -8.01 -11.72 3.79
CA THR A 195 -9.02 -11.85 4.85
C THR A 195 -10.39 -11.32 4.45
N ASP A 196 -10.47 -10.50 3.40
CA ASP A 196 -11.70 -9.97 2.81
C ASP A 196 -12.19 -10.79 1.59
N TRP A 197 -11.50 -11.85 1.19
CA TRP A 197 -11.93 -12.73 0.10
C TRP A 197 -12.72 -13.91 0.62
N HIS A 198 -13.80 -14.28 -0.06
CA HIS A 198 -14.71 -15.34 0.38
C HIS A 198 -15.10 -16.24 -0.80
N TYR A 199 -15.18 -17.55 -0.58
CA TYR A 199 -15.55 -18.54 -1.60
C TYR A 199 -16.34 -19.70 -0.97
N PHE A 200 -17.02 -20.50 -1.80
CA PHE A 200 -17.56 -21.78 -1.32
C PHE A 200 -16.44 -22.82 -1.24
N PRO A 201 -16.17 -23.42 -0.07
CA PRO A 201 -15.14 -24.46 0.07
C PRO A 201 -15.32 -25.57 -0.96
N GLY A 202 -14.23 -25.92 -1.65
CA GLY A 202 -14.23 -26.92 -2.72
C GLY A 202 -14.55 -26.38 -4.13
N ASP A 203 -14.94 -25.10 -4.28
CA ASP A 203 -15.08 -24.50 -5.60
C ASP A 203 -13.70 -24.26 -6.26
N THR A 204 -13.37 -25.10 -7.23
CA THR A 204 -12.16 -24.98 -8.05
C THR A 204 -12.35 -24.09 -9.28
N SER A 205 -13.60 -23.77 -9.65
CA SER A 205 -13.91 -22.93 -10.80
C SER A 205 -13.59 -21.45 -10.56
N GLY A 206 -13.57 -21.04 -9.30
CA GLY A 206 -13.41 -19.64 -8.88
C GLY A 206 -14.63 -18.76 -9.15
N ALA A 207 -15.76 -19.35 -9.57
CA ALA A 207 -17.01 -18.63 -9.81
C ALA A 207 -17.61 -18.06 -8.51
N THR A 208 -17.30 -18.68 -7.37
CA THR A 208 -17.84 -18.30 -6.06
C THR A 208 -16.92 -17.37 -5.27
N LEU A 209 -15.68 -17.18 -5.76
CA LEU A 209 -14.69 -16.32 -5.16
C LEU A 209 -15.05 -14.86 -5.40
N ASP A 210 -15.34 -14.18 -4.30
CA ASP A 210 -15.73 -12.78 -4.26
C ASP A 210 -14.95 -12.03 -3.18
N ARG A 211 -14.88 -10.71 -3.31
CA ARG A 211 -14.23 -9.84 -2.34
C ARG A 211 -15.29 -9.03 -1.61
N VAL A 212 -15.35 -9.20 -0.30
CA VAL A 212 -16.34 -8.59 0.58
C VAL A 212 -15.64 -7.58 1.47
N GLU A 213 -15.70 -6.31 1.08
CA GLU A 213 -15.11 -5.21 1.84
C GLU A 213 -15.93 -4.87 3.08
N VAL A 214 -15.25 -4.69 4.22
CA VAL A 214 -15.86 -4.10 5.42
C VAL A 214 -15.61 -2.60 5.38
N GLY A 215 -16.65 -1.85 5.00
CA GLY A 215 -16.58 -0.39 5.01
C GLY A 215 -16.38 0.19 6.41
N PRO A 216 -15.92 1.46 6.53
CA PRO A 216 -15.71 2.12 7.83
C PRO A 216 -16.93 2.05 8.74
N GLY A 217 -16.70 1.76 10.03
CA GLY A 217 -17.75 1.69 11.05
C GLY A 217 -18.65 0.45 10.98
N ARG A 218 -18.51 -0.40 9.96
CA ARG A 218 -19.17 -1.71 9.91
C ARG A 218 -18.29 -2.79 10.50
N LYS A 219 -18.91 -3.83 11.01
CA LYS A 219 -18.21 -5.05 11.42
C LYS A 219 -18.48 -6.16 10.42
N MET A 220 -17.60 -7.15 10.39
CA MET A 220 -17.76 -8.29 9.50
C MET A 220 -19.05 -9.07 9.79
N GLU A 221 -19.50 -9.10 11.06
CA GLU A 221 -20.74 -9.75 11.46
C GLU A 221 -21.97 -9.14 10.76
N ASP A 222 -21.91 -7.86 10.40
CA ASP A 222 -22.98 -7.17 9.67
C ASP A 222 -23.09 -7.67 8.21
N LEU A 223 -22.02 -8.29 7.69
CA LEU A 223 -21.93 -8.78 6.31
C LEU A 223 -22.23 -10.28 6.20
N VAL A 224 -22.61 -10.95 7.29
CA VAL A 224 -23.00 -12.37 7.27
C VAL A 224 -24.03 -12.70 6.20
N PRO A 225 -25.08 -11.89 5.94
CA PRO A 225 -26.03 -12.17 4.85
C PRO A 225 -25.40 -12.11 3.45
N VAL A 226 -24.37 -11.29 3.25
CA VAL A 226 -23.64 -11.14 1.97
C VAL A 226 -22.66 -12.29 1.78
N ILE A 227 -21.89 -12.61 2.83
CA ILE A 227 -20.93 -13.72 2.84
C ILE A 227 -21.67 -15.05 2.65
N GLY A 228 -22.78 -15.22 3.36
CA GLY A 228 -23.58 -16.45 3.35
C GLY A 228 -22.76 -17.64 3.86
N GLY A 229 -22.89 -18.79 3.18
CA GLY A 229 -22.14 -20.01 3.50
C GLY A 229 -20.70 -20.04 3.01
N ARG A 230 -20.16 -18.92 2.51
CA ARG A 230 -18.77 -18.84 2.04
C ARG A 230 -17.80 -18.79 3.23
N SER A 231 -16.59 -19.27 3.01
CA SER A 231 -15.48 -19.19 3.95
C SER A 231 -14.40 -18.24 3.45
N PRO A 232 -13.56 -17.66 4.32
CA PRO A 232 -12.41 -16.87 3.89
C PRO A 232 -11.50 -17.65 2.92
N PHE A 233 -11.18 -17.03 1.80
CA PHE A 233 -10.21 -17.56 0.82
C PHE A 233 -8.83 -17.02 1.13
N ILE A 234 -8.11 -17.78 1.95
CA ILE A 234 -6.67 -17.63 2.16
C ILE A 234 -5.99 -18.91 1.70
N VAL A 235 -4.88 -18.77 0.98
CA VAL A 235 -3.98 -19.88 0.67
C VAL A 235 -3.21 -20.17 1.94
N PRO A 236 -3.49 -21.28 2.64
CA PRO A 236 -2.89 -21.56 3.94
C PRO A 236 -1.36 -21.69 3.83
N PRO A 237 -0.61 -21.47 4.93
CA PRO A 237 0.81 -21.80 4.97
C PRO A 237 0.97 -23.32 5.01
N THR A 238 0.86 -23.98 3.86
CA THR A 238 1.08 -25.42 3.66
C THR A 238 2.07 -25.63 2.51
N SER A 239 2.82 -26.73 2.48
CA SER A 239 3.72 -27.01 1.36
C SER A 239 2.94 -27.31 0.07
N THR A 240 1.79 -27.98 0.18
CA THR A 240 0.90 -28.25 -0.96
C THR A 240 -0.17 -27.17 -1.05
N LYS A 241 -0.09 -26.37 -2.11
CA LYS A 241 -1.00 -25.22 -2.37
C LYS A 241 -1.78 -25.37 -3.69
N SER A 242 -1.57 -26.47 -4.42
CA SER A 242 -2.05 -26.69 -5.80
C SER A 242 -3.55 -26.41 -5.97
N ARG A 243 -4.40 -26.96 -5.09
CA ARG A 243 -5.85 -26.78 -5.16
C ARG A 243 -6.31 -25.32 -5.11
N TYR A 244 -5.55 -24.44 -4.46
CA TYR A 244 -5.88 -23.02 -4.39
C TYR A 244 -5.37 -22.24 -5.61
N PHE A 245 -4.27 -22.71 -6.20
CA PHE A 245 -3.71 -22.17 -7.43
C PHE A 245 -4.40 -22.72 -8.68
N ASP A 246 -5.24 -23.76 -8.58
CA ASP A 246 -6.11 -24.19 -9.67
C ASP A 246 -7.30 -23.25 -9.92
N ASN A 247 -7.58 -22.34 -8.99
CA ASN A 247 -8.55 -21.28 -9.18
C ASN A 247 -8.10 -20.34 -10.33
N PRO A 248 -8.89 -20.16 -11.39
CA PRO A 248 -8.54 -19.31 -12.53
C PRO A 248 -8.20 -17.86 -12.16
N LYS A 249 -8.86 -17.27 -11.14
CA LYS A 249 -8.57 -15.91 -10.66
C LYS A 249 -7.20 -15.85 -10.00
N THR A 250 -6.87 -16.82 -9.15
CA THR A 250 -5.55 -16.90 -8.52
C THR A 250 -4.46 -17.06 -9.58
N ARG A 251 -4.62 -17.96 -10.56
CA ARG A 251 -3.66 -18.08 -11.68
C ARG A 251 -3.48 -16.78 -12.47
N PHE A 252 -4.57 -16.07 -12.72
CA PHE A 252 -4.53 -14.77 -13.37
C PHE A 252 -3.65 -13.80 -12.58
N ILE A 253 -3.90 -13.65 -11.27
CA ILE A 253 -3.12 -12.74 -10.41
C ILE A 253 -1.64 -13.11 -10.39
N TRP A 254 -1.30 -14.40 -10.24
CA TRP A 254 0.09 -14.87 -10.28
C TRP A 254 0.76 -14.58 -11.63
N ARG A 255 0.05 -14.75 -12.75
CA ARG A 255 0.56 -14.43 -14.08
C ARG A 255 0.79 -12.93 -14.26
N GLU A 256 -0.12 -12.09 -13.78
CA GLU A 256 0.07 -10.64 -13.86
C GLU A 256 1.21 -10.19 -12.93
N ALA A 257 1.33 -10.73 -11.72
CA ALA A 257 2.46 -10.45 -10.83
C ALA A 257 3.81 -10.84 -11.48
N ARG A 258 3.87 -11.98 -12.17
CA ARG A 258 5.04 -12.36 -12.98
C ARG A 258 5.37 -11.30 -14.03
N ARG A 259 4.38 -10.79 -14.76
CA ARG A 259 4.59 -9.76 -15.78
C ARG A 259 5.12 -8.46 -15.19
N GLU A 260 4.63 -8.05 -14.03
CA GLU A 260 5.12 -6.87 -13.32
C GLU A 260 6.60 -7.05 -12.92
N LEU A 261 6.97 -8.23 -12.39
CA LEU A 261 8.37 -8.55 -12.06
C LEU A 261 9.28 -8.58 -13.28
N GLU A 262 8.83 -9.17 -14.40
CA GLU A 262 9.61 -9.22 -15.66
C GLU A 262 9.81 -7.82 -16.29
N GLN A 263 8.91 -6.88 -16.03
CA GLN A 263 8.95 -5.51 -16.57
C GLN A 263 9.63 -4.51 -15.64
N ALA A 264 9.99 -4.91 -14.42
CA ALA A 264 10.57 -4.03 -13.43
C ALA A 264 12.07 -3.82 -13.69
N ASP A 265 12.50 -2.56 -13.61
CA ASP A 265 13.92 -2.18 -13.58
C ASP A 265 14.52 -2.42 -12.19
N ARG A 266 13.70 -2.34 -11.14
CA ARG A 266 14.08 -2.58 -9.75
C ARG A 266 12.98 -3.35 -9.01
N VAL A 267 13.35 -4.41 -8.30
CA VAL A 267 12.45 -5.19 -7.45
C VAL A 267 12.84 -5.01 -5.98
N VAL A 268 11.91 -4.53 -5.16
CA VAL A 268 12.14 -4.25 -3.75
C VAL A 268 11.41 -5.29 -2.89
N LEU A 269 12.15 -6.10 -2.13
CA LEU A 269 11.59 -7.10 -1.21
C LEU A 269 11.51 -6.50 0.18
N ILE A 270 10.30 -6.24 0.69
CA ILE A 270 10.08 -5.53 1.94
C ILE A 270 9.45 -6.47 2.98
N GLY A 271 10.18 -6.73 4.05
CA GLY A 271 9.73 -7.60 5.15
C GLY A 271 9.39 -9.03 4.71
N TYR A 272 9.89 -9.47 3.56
CA TYR A 272 9.76 -10.84 3.09
C TYR A 272 11.01 -11.64 3.41
N SER A 273 10.84 -12.79 4.05
CA SER A 273 11.96 -13.64 4.50
C SER A 273 12.38 -14.68 3.47
N LEU A 274 11.66 -14.84 2.35
CA LEU A 274 11.90 -15.90 1.35
C LEU A 274 12.01 -17.29 2.01
N PRO A 275 10.96 -17.78 2.69
CA PRO A 275 11.00 -19.08 3.36
C PRO A 275 11.15 -20.22 2.35
N LEU A 276 11.93 -21.25 2.71
CA LEU A 276 12.22 -22.42 1.85
C LEU A 276 10.97 -23.21 1.44
N THR A 277 9.90 -23.09 2.21
CA THR A 277 8.62 -23.78 2.02
C THR A 277 7.75 -23.15 0.92
N ASP A 278 7.97 -21.88 0.56
CA ASP A 278 7.23 -21.20 -0.50
C ASP A 278 7.89 -21.41 -1.87
N THR A 279 7.82 -22.67 -2.34
CA THR A 279 8.44 -23.10 -3.59
C THR A 279 7.88 -22.40 -4.83
N ASN A 280 6.61 -21.97 -4.81
CA ASN A 280 5.99 -21.29 -5.94
C ASN A 280 6.55 -19.88 -6.12
N LEU A 281 6.67 -19.11 -5.03
CA LEU A 281 7.29 -17.78 -5.12
C LEU A 281 8.80 -17.87 -5.35
N ALA A 282 9.50 -18.82 -4.72
CA ALA A 282 10.93 -19.04 -4.99
C ALA A 282 11.18 -19.38 -6.47
N SER A 283 10.35 -20.25 -7.06
CA SER A 283 10.40 -20.57 -8.50
C SER A 283 10.08 -19.36 -9.37
N LEU A 284 9.07 -18.56 -9.00
CA LEU A 284 8.73 -17.33 -9.71
C LEU A 284 9.92 -16.36 -9.71
N LEU A 285 10.49 -16.05 -8.54
CA LEU A 285 11.62 -15.13 -8.40
C LEU A 285 12.86 -15.65 -9.10
N ALA A 286 13.17 -16.94 -8.99
CA ALA A 286 14.27 -17.56 -9.73
C ALA A 286 14.10 -17.32 -11.24
N ARG A 287 12.90 -17.55 -11.78
CA ARG A 287 12.62 -17.37 -13.21
C ARG A 287 12.63 -15.91 -13.66
N THR A 288 12.17 -14.99 -12.82
CA THR A 288 12.05 -13.57 -13.22
C THR A 288 13.30 -12.77 -12.92
N LEU A 289 14.15 -13.17 -11.97
CA LEU A 289 15.29 -12.38 -11.51
C LEU A 289 16.67 -12.95 -11.86
N SER A 290 16.81 -14.25 -12.11
CA SER A 290 18.12 -14.85 -12.42
C SER A 290 18.69 -14.32 -13.73
N GLU A 291 17.87 -14.27 -14.78
CA GLU A 291 18.27 -13.80 -16.11
C GLU A 291 17.92 -12.32 -16.37
N SER A 292 17.27 -11.64 -15.43
CA SER A 292 16.94 -10.22 -15.59
C SER A 292 18.12 -9.30 -15.26
N LYS A 293 18.06 -8.08 -15.80
CA LYS A 293 18.97 -6.98 -15.45
C LYS A 293 18.43 -6.14 -14.29
N SER A 294 17.31 -6.54 -13.69
CA SER A 294 16.66 -5.77 -12.63
C SER A 294 17.58 -5.68 -11.41
N GLU A 295 17.66 -4.49 -10.84
CA GLU A 295 18.25 -4.28 -9.52
C GLU A 295 17.34 -4.90 -8.46
N VAL A 296 17.91 -5.45 -7.40
CA VAL A 296 17.14 -6.03 -6.29
C VAL A 296 17.51 -5.31 -5.00
N LEU A 297 16.53 -4.75 -4.31
CA LEU A 297 16.73 -4.16 -2.99
C LEU A 297 16.01 -5.00 -1.94
N ILE A 298 16.72 -5.47 -0.92
CA ILE A 298 16.16 -6.23 0.18
C ILE A 298 16.05 -5.31 1.39
N VAL A 299 14.82 -5.08 1.84
CA VAL A 299 14.49 -4.28 3.02
C VAL A 299 13.95 -5.23 4.08
N ASN A 300 14.84 -5.74 4.93
CA ASN A 300 14.50 -6.76 5.92
C ASN A 300 15.48 -6.69 7.09
N PRO A 301 15.02 -6.82 8.36
CA PRO A 301 15.94 -6.87 9.51
C PRO A 301 17.09 -7.88 9.36
N GLU A 302 16.83 -9.00 8.67
CA GLU A 302 17.80 -10.06 8.35
C GLU A 302 18.13 -10.09 6.85
N ALA A 303 18.37 -8.93 6.22
CA ALA A 303 18.55 -8.82 4.77
C ALA A 303 19.65 -9.73 4.20
N SER A 304 20.75 -9.96 4.94
CA SER A 304 21.85 -10.83 4.53
C SER A 304 21.40 -12.29 4.31
N GLU A 305 20.50 -12.82 5.15
CA GLU A 305 19.98 -14.17 4.99
C GLU A 305 19.07 -14.29 3.77
N VAL A 306 18.26 -13.25 3.50
CA VAL A 306 17.40 -13.19 2.31
C VAL A 306 18.26 -13.07 1.04
N ALA A 307 19.34 -12.28 1.07
CA ALA A 307 20.28 -12.15 -0.04
C ALA A 307 20.90 -13.50 -0.39
N ARG A 308 21.41 -14.23 0.61
CA ARG A 308 21.98 -15.59 0.43
C ARG A 308 20.96 -16.56 -0.19
N ARG A 309 19.68 -16.47 0.18
CA ARG A 309 18.61 -17.29 -0.41
C ARG A 309 18.32 -16.90 -1.85
N LEU A 310 18.34 -15.62 -2.19
CA LEU A 310 18.19 -15.15 -3.58
C LEU A 310 19.38 -15.55 -4.46
N GLU A 311 20.60 -15.46 -3.95
CA GLU A 311 21.81 -15.94 -4.62
C GLU A 311 21.71 -17.43 -4.93
N ALA A 312 21.22 -18.23 -3.97
CA ALA A 312 20.97 -19.66 -4.18
C ALA A 312 19.90 -19.95 -5.25
N LEU A 313 19.03 -18.98 -5.56
CA LEU A 313 18.07 -19.04 -6.68
C LEU A 313 18.67 -18.56 -8.02
N GLY A 314 19.96 -18.19 -8.04
CA GLY A 314 20.69 -17.76 -9.24
C GLY A 314 20.64 -16.26 -9.52
N VAL A 315 20.24 -15.43 -8.55
CA VAL A 315 20.32 -13.97 -8.67
C VAL A 315 21.77 -13.53 -8.45
N ASP A 316 22.29 -12.66 -9.32
CA ASP A 316 23.65 -12.14 -9.22
C ASP A 316 23.78 -11.19 -8.02
N SER A 317 24.65 -11.53 -7.07
CA SER A 317 24.97 -10.74 -5.87
C SER A 317 25.30 -9.27 -6.16
N SER A 318 25.91 -8.96 -7.31
CA SER A 318 26.26 -7.58 -7.69
C SER A 318 25.05 -6.67 -7.95
N ARG A 319 23.87 -7.27 -8.17
CA ARG A 319 22.60 -6.56 -8.36
C ARG A 319 21.79 -6.45 -7.07
N ILE A 320 22.23 -7.09 -5.99
CA ILE A 320 21.51 -7.13 -4.72
C ILE A 320 22.06 -6.04 -3.80
N ALA A 321 21.21 -5.07 -3.48
CA ALA A 321 21.42 -4.12 -2.40
C ALA A 321 20.60 -4.57 -1.17
N THR A 322 21.09 -4.22 0.02
CA THR A 322 20.46 -4.57 1.29
C THR A 322 20.28 -3.35 2.16
N LEU A 323 19.15 -3.29 2.86
CA LEU A 323 18.86 -2.37 3.94
C LEU A 323 18.36 -3.20 5.12
N ASP A 324 19.15 -3.23 6.19
CA ASP A 324 18.97 -4.11 7.34
C ASP A 324 18.61 -3.35 8.63
N GLY A 325 18.42 -4.09 9.72
CA GLY A 325 18.01 -3.52 11.00
C GLY A 325 16.49 -3.37 11.17
N MET A 326 16.07 -3.09 12.40
CA MET A 326 14.65 -3.05 12.77
C MET A 326 13.89 -1.87 12.16
N THR A 327 14.60 -0.82 11.76
CA THR A 327 14.06 0.41 11.17
C THR A 327 14.17 0.45 9.64
N CYS A 328 14.66 -0.61 9.00
CA CYS A 328 14.92 -0.66 7.56
C CYS A 328 13.75 -0.20 6.68
N VAL A 329 12.50 -0.56 7.03
CA VAL A 329 11.33 -0.15 6.25
C VAL A 329 11.08 1.36 6.36
N ALA A 330 11.27 1.94 7.54
CA ALA A 330 11.15 3.39 7.74
C ALA A 330 12.25 4.13 6.98
N GLU A 331 13.49 3.62 7.04
CA GLU A 331 14.64 4.18 6.34
C GLU A 331 14.48 4.10 4.82
N PHE A 332 13.95 3.00 4.29
CA PHE A 332 13.61 2.86 2.88
C PHE A 332 12.62 3.94 2.43
N VAL A 333 11.53 4.12 3.19
CA VAL A 333 10.49 5.11 2.85
C VAL A 333 11.04 6.53 2.93
N GLU A 334 11.90 6.82 3.91
CA GLU A 334 12.56 8.13 4.02
C GLU A 334 13.52 8.38 2.85
N GLN A 335 14.33 7.39 2.46
CA GLN A 335 15.24 7.51 1.31
C GLN A 335 14.49 7.76 -0.01
N GLU A 336 13.41 7.01 -0.26
CA GLU A 336 12.57 7.21 -1.45
C GLU A 336 11.86 8.58 -1.41
N SER A 337 11.37 9.00 -0.24
CA SER A 337 10.75 10.33 -0.06
C SER A 337 11.74 11.46 -0.36
N GLN A 338 12.97 11.36 0.15
CA GLN A 338 14.04 12.34 -0.10
C GLN A 338 14.42 12.38 -1.59
N GLU A 339 14.51 11.23 -2.23
CA GLU A 339 14.86 11.16 -3.66
C GLU A 339 13.78 11.79 -4.54
N VAL A 340 12.51 11.50 -4.29
CA VAL A 340 11.41 12.16 -5.02
C VAL A 340 11.41 13.67 -4.74
N SER A 341 11.70 14.09 -3.50
CA SER A 341 11.81 15.50 -3.14
C SER A 341 12.93 16.24 -3.89
N ARG A 342 14.09 15.62 -4.07
CA ARG A 342 15.19 16.19 -4.87
C ARG A 342 14.81 16.35 -6.35
N ARG A 343 14.09 15.37 -6.90
CA ARG A 343 13.56 15.47 -8.28
C ARG A 343 12.50 16.57 -8.41
N LEU A 344 11.70 16.78 -7.36
CA LEU A 344 10.80 17.92 -7.27
C LEU A 344 11.56 19.25 -7.29
N ALA A 345 12.62 19.38 -6.50
CA ALA A 345 13.48 20.56 -6.54
C ALA A 345 14.01 20.83 -7.95
N ALA A 346 14.50 19.80 -8.65
CA ALA A 346 14.95 19.91 -10.03
C ALA A 346 13.84 20.42 -10.99
N SER A 347 12.67 19.81 -10.92
CA SER A 347 11.53 20.16 -11.78
C SER A 347 11.03 21.59 -11.53
N VAL A 348 10.94 22.02 -10.27
CA VAL A 348 10.54 23.39 -9.93
C VAL A 348 11.61 24.40 -10.36
N ALA A 349 12.90 24.05 -10.21
CA ALA A 349 14.01 24.91 -10.64
C ALA A 349 14.01 25.16 -12.16
N GLU A 350 13.71 24.15 -12.97
CA GLU A 350 13.59 24.27 -14.44
C GLU A 350 12.49 25.25 -14.87
N SER A 351 11.35 25.24 -14.17
CA SER A 351 10.20 26.10 -14.46
C SER A 351 10.23 27.46 -13.73
N TYR A 352 11.23 27.70 -12.89
CA TYR A 352 11.27 28.81 -11.92
C TYR A 352 11.09 30.18 -12.58
N GLN A 353 11.85 30.46 -13.64
CA GLN A 353 11.84 31.76 -14.32
C GLN A 353 10.51 32.07 -15.02
N GLN A 354 9.74 31.04 -15.37
CA GLN A 354 8.47 31.21 -16.11
C GLN A 354 7.29 31.48 -15.17
N ARG A 355 7.44 31.20 -13.87
CA ARG A 355 6.34 31.22 -12.89
C ARG A 355 6.62 32.11 -11.68
N LEU A 356 7.45 33.14 -11.82
CA LEU A 356 7.87 34.01 -10.71
C LEU A 356 6.69 34.64 -9.94
N ASN A 357 5.58 34.95 -10.61
CA ASN A 357 4.40 35.56 -10.00
C ASN A 357 3.40 34.55 -9.43
N ALA A 358 3.65 33.25 -9.59
CA ALA A 358 2.77 32.20 -9.11
C ALA A 358 2.76 32.15 -7.58
N PRO A 359 1.60 32.28 -6.91
CA PRO A 359 1.50 32.07 -5.47
C PRO A 359 1.77 30.60 -5.12
N VAL A 360 2.47 30.38 -4.01
CA VAL A 360 2.90 29.05 -3.58
C VAL A 360 2.11 28.59 -2.36
N ALA A 361 1.56 27.38 -2.43
CA ALA A 361 0.88 26.73 -1.32
C ALA A 361 1.40 25.31 -1.10
N ALA A 362 1.22 24.77 0.10
CA ALA A 362 1.30 23.35 0.37
C ALA A 362 -0.12 22.78 0.45
N GLY A 363 -0.37 21.59 -0.10
CA GLY A 363 -1.71 21.00 -0.08
C GLY A 363 -1.76 19.48 -0.16
N TRP A 364 -2.71 18.89 0.57
CA TRP A 364 -2.93 17.44 0.62
C TRP A 364 -4.04 16.97 -0.34
N PRO A 365 -4.11 15.67 -0.67
CA PRO A 365 -5.04 15.15 -1.68
C PRO A 365 -6.54 15.25 -1.32
N TYR A 366 -6.89 15.50 -0.06
CA TYR A 366 -8.29 15.72 0.33
C TYR A 366 -8.69 17.20 0.16
N PRO A 367 -9.94 17.48 -0.24
CA PRO A 367 -10.43 18.85 -0.28
C PRO A 367 -10.39 19.49 1.10
N GLY A 368 -9.70 20.63 1.25
CA GLY A 368 -9.77 21.45 2.47
C GLY A 368 -8.50 21.54 3.31
N ALA A 369 -7.40 20.87 2.95
CA ALA A 369 -6.12 20.96 3.65
C ALA A 369 -5.06 21.62 2.76
N TYR A 370 -5.19 22.93 2.54
CA TYR A 370 -4.18 23.76 1.88
C TYR A 370 -3.67 24.80 2.87
N SER A 371 -2.43 25.23 2.70
CA SER A 371 -1.83 26.26 3.52
C SER A 371 -0.89 27.11 2.67
N ALA A 372 -0.93 28.42 2.91
CA ALA A 372 -0.07 29.38 2.21
C ALA A 372 1.38 29.21 2.65
N VAL A 373 2.31 29.33 1.70
CA VAL A 373 3.73 29.49 2.05
C VAL A 373 3.96 30.94 2.45
N GLU A 374 4.33 31.16 3.71
CA GLU A 374 4.49 32.50 4.31
C GLU A 374 5.97 32.82 4.63
N GLY A 375 6.86 31.86 4.44
CA GLY A 375 8.29 32.04 4.64
C GLY A 375 9.08 30.80 4.26
N TYR A 376 10.40 30.88 4.44
CA TYR A 376 11.30 29.75 4.21
C TYR A 376 12.54 29.80 5.09
N GLU A 377 13.20 28.66 5.21
CA GLU A 377 14.48 28.45 5.88
C GLU A 377 15.36 27.57 4.99
N VAL A 378 16.60 28.01 4.77
CA VAL A 378 17.59 27.26 3.98
C VAL A 378 18.58 26.62 4.93
N SER A 379 18.76 25.31 4.82
CA SER A 379 19.81 24.57 5.50
C SER A 379 20.82 24.02 4.50
N GLU A 380 21.83 23.29 5.01
CA GLU A 380 22.79 22.57 4.17
C GLU A 380 22.10 21.52 3.28
N HIS A 381 21.07 20.82 3.79
CA HIS A 381 20.47 19.65 3.14
C HIS A 381 18.99 19.84 2.73
N SER A 382 18.38 20.98 3.06
CA SER A 382 16.96 21.24 2.78
C SER A 382 16.64 22.70 2.50
N LEU A 383 15.57 22.91 1.74
CA LEU A 383 14.80 24.15 1.69
C LEU A 383 13.45 23.87 2.34
N THR A 384 13.19 24.51 3.48
CA THR A 384 11.98 24.28 4.27
C THR A 384 11.06 25.50 4.16
N PHE A 385 9.84 25.31 3.67
CA PHE A 385 8.81 26.34 3.59
C PHE A 385 8.02 26.38 4.90
N ARG A 386 7.82 27.58 5.45
CA ARG A 386 6.92 27.80 6.59
C ARG A 386 5.51 28.00 6.07
N VAL A 387 4.57 27.23 6.61
CA VAL A 387 3.17 27.22 6.21
C VAL A 387 2.27 27.43 7.43
N ALA A 388 1.19 28.20 7.28
CA ALA A 388 0.20 28.44 8.34
C ALA A 388 -1.22 28.61 7.76
N GLY A 389 -2.24 28.52 8.63
CA GLY A 389 -3.64 28.71 8.25
C GLY A 389 -4.16 27.63 7.29
N PHE A 390 -4.43 26.43 7.83
CA PHE A 390 -4.96 25.32 7.04
C PHE A 390 -6.44 25.52 6.69
N GLY A 391 -6.78 25.35 5.41
CA GLY A 391 -8.16 25.44 4.94
C GLY A 391 -8.32 25.11 3.46
N PRO A 392 -9.55 25.26 2.91
CA PRO A 392 -9.79 25.17 1.47
C PRO A 392 -8.92 26.15 0.70
N LEU A 393 -8.49 25.81 -0.52
CA LEU A 393 -7.59 26.67 -1.29
C LEU A 393 -8.15 28.08 -1.52
N GLN A 394 -9.46 28.20 -1.68
CA GLN A 394 -10.21 29.46 -1.78
C GLN A 394 -10.13 30.38 -0.53
N THR A 395 -9.58 29.89 0.58
CA THR A 395 -9.27 30.68 1.78
C THR A 395 -7.85 31.24 1.80
N LEU A 396 -7.03 30.90 0.79
CA LEU A 396 -5.71 31.49 0.58
C LEU A 396 -5.82 32.67 -0.38
N ALA A 397 -4.92 33.63 -0.23
CA ALA A 397 -4.86 34.79 -1.09
C ALA A 397 -3.48 35.01 -1.70
N ARG A 398 -3.48 35.64 -2.88
CA ARG A 398 -2.27 36.04 -3.59
C ARG A 398 -1.65 37.32 -3.00
N PRO A 399 -0.35 37.56 -3.21
CA PRO A 399 0.27 38.84 -2.90
C PRO A 399 -0.52 40.01 -3.52
N GLY A 400 -0.85 41.03 -2.71
CA GLY A 400 -1.53 42.24 -3.16
C GLY A 400 -3.03 42.11 -3.46
N ALA A 401 -3.69 41.01 -3.05
CA ALA A 401 -5.15 40.91 -3.11
C ALA A 401 -5.83 41.96 -2.21
N VAL A 402 -6.95 42.52 -2.67
CA VAL A 402 -7.79 43.46 -1.92
C VAL A 402 -9.01 42.70 -1.40
N PHE A 403 -9.23 42.72 -0.09
CA PHE A 403 -10.30 41.96 0.56
C PHE A 403 -11.48 42.86 0.96
N PRO A 404 -12.71 42.30 0.99
CA PRO A 404 -13.84 42.93 1.68
C PRO A 404 -13.51 43.15 3.16
N GLU A 405 -14.01 44.24 3.76
CA GLU A 405 -13.79 44.54 5.18
C GLU A 405 -14.27 43.38 6.07
N GLY A 406 -13.41 42.93 6.99
CA GLY A 406 -13.72 41.93 8.02
C GLY A 406 -13.42 40.47 7.66
N GLN A 407 -12.84 40.16 6.50
CA GLN A 407 -12.33 38.82 6.19
C GLN A 407 -10.80 38.76 6.32
N GLU A 408 -10.30 37.79 7.09
CA GLU A 408 -8.88 37.47 7.19
C GLU A 408 -8.53 36.32 6.24
N PHE A 409 -7.49 36.49 5.43
CA PHE A 409 -6.96 35.48 4.51
C PHE A 409 -5.45 35.33 4.71
N SER A 410 -4.94 34.10 4.64
CA SER A 410 -3.49 33.86 4.61
C SER A 410 -2.93 34.25 3.24
N ILE A 411 -1.95 35.15 3.22
CA ILE A 411 -1.34 35.66 1.99
C ILE A 411 -0.11 34.80 1.65
N ALA A 412 -0.18 34.07 0.54
CA ALA A 412 0.93 33.27 0.04
C ALA A 412 2.03 34.14 -0.56
N MET A 413 3.29 33.74 -0.38
CA MET A 413 4.43 34.27 -1.14
C MET A 413 4.35 33.86 -2.61
N ALA A 414 4.87 34.69 -3.51
CA ALA A 414 5.08 34.30 -4.89
C ALA A 414 6.37 33.47 -5.03
N LEU A 415 6.47 32.64 -6.07
CA LEU A 415 7.67 31.83 -6.31
C LEU A 415 8.94 32.68 -6.41
N GLY A 416 8.85 33.88 -6.99
CA GLY A 416 9.96 34.83 -7.10
C GLY A 416 10.43 35.42 -5.76
N ASP A 417 9.60 35.34 -4.71
CA ASP A 417 9.97 35.75 -3.35
C ASP A 417 10.76 34.64 -2.61
N LEU A 418 10.78 33.42 -3.17
CA LEU A 418 11.47 32.24 -2.63
C LEU A 418 12.79 32.01 -3.36
N PRO A 419 13.81 31.42 -2.71
CA PRO A 419 15.05 31.07 -3.40
C PRO A 419 14.77 30.01 -4.47
N SER A 420 15.49 30.09 -5.59
CA SER A 420 15.45 29.03 -6.60
C SER A 420 15.85 27.69 -5.95
N PRO A 421 15.04 26.63 -6.09
CA PRO A 421 15.35 25.33 -5.49
C PRO A 421 16.69 24.76 -5.97
N ASP A 422 17.48 24.24 -5.03
CA ASP A 422 18.70 23.50 -5.32
C ASP A 422 18.36 22.01 -5.48
N PRO A 423 18.58 21.38 -6.65
CA PRO A 423 18.29 19.97 -6.89
C PRO A 423 19.00 18.99 -5.96
N THR A 424 20.06 19.44 -5.26
CA THR A 424 20.77 18.62 -4.27
C THR A 424 20.09 18.59 -2.90
N LYS A 425 19.14 19.51 -2.65
CA LYS A 425 18.46 19.68 -1.37
C LYS A 425 17.03 19.14 -1.42
N SER A 426 16.58 18.60 -0.29
CA SER A 426 15.18 18.20 -0.12
C SER A 426 14.28 19.41 0.09
N LEU A 427 13.07 19.37 -0.48
CA LEU A 427 12.03 20.35 -0.21
C LEU A 427 11.15 19.87 0.94
N ARG A 428 10.90 20.76 1.90
CA ARG A 428 10.09 20.46 3.09
C ARG A 428 9.07 21.56 3.34
N ALA A 429 8.01 21.23 4.06
CA ALA A 429 7.09 22.22 4.64
C ALA A 429 7.03 22.02 6.16
N THR A 430 6.81 23.10 6.92
CA THR A 430 6.66 23.05 8.38
C THR A 430 5.64 24.07 8.86
N ASP A 431 4.80 23.68 9.81
CA ASP A 431 3.92 24.59 10.57
C ASP A 431 4.52 25.00 11.93
N GLY A 432 5.77 24.61 12.18
CA GLY A 432 6.48 24.80 13.44
C GLY A 432 6.31 23.66 14.44
N GLN A 433 5.33 22.78 14.26
CA GLN A 433 5.14 21.56 15.07
C GLN A 433 5.51 20.30 14.31
N THR A 434 5.08 20.20 13.05
CA THR A 434 5.28 19.05 12.17
C THR A 434 6.06 19.51 10.93
N THR A 435 6.96 18.65 10.45
CA THR A 435 7.67 18.87 9.19
C THR A 435 7.35 17.74 8.21
N TRP A 436 6.99 18.11 6.99
CA TRP A 436 6.64 17.20 5.92
C TRP A 436 7.64 17.30 4.77
N THR A 437 7.92 16.17 4.13
CA THR A 437 8.69 16.12 2.88
C THR A 437 7.76 16.40 1.71
N LEU A 438 8.16 17.32 0.83
CA LEU A 438 7.41 17.68 -0.38
C LEU A 438 7.91 16.86 -1.55
N ALA A 439 6.99 16.25 -2.32
CA ALA A 439 7.35 15.27 -3.33
C ALA A 439 6.58 15.37 -4.66
N GLY A 440 5.61 16.27 -4.76
CA GLY A 440 4.95 16.60 -6.02
C GLY A 440 4.57 18.05 -6.08
N TYR A 441 4.03 18.49 -7.22
CA TYR A 441 3.36 19.76 -7.33
C TYR A 441 2.20 19.72 -8.32
N VAL A 442 1.20 20.57 -8.12
CA VAL A 442 0.09 20.77 -9.05
C VAL A 442 0.45 21.94 -9.96
N ALA A 443 0.37 21.74 -11.27
CA ALA A 443 0.63 22.77 -12.27
C ALA A 443 -0.65 23.49 -12.72
N GLN A 444 -1.83 22.86 -12.59
CA GLN A 444 -3.14 23.46 -12.86
C GLN A 444 -4.19 22.84 -11.92
N LEU A 445 -4.99 23.63 -11.22
CA LEU A 445 -5.99 23.12 -10.28
C LEU A 445 -7.30 22.76 -10.98
N THR A 446 -7.90 21.63 -10.63
CA THR A 446 -9.24 21.25 -11.13
C THR A 446 -10.38 21.92 -10.34
N GLU A 447 -11.58 22.06 -10.94
CA GLU A 447 -12.81 22.48 -10.22
C GLU A 447 -13.11 21.61 -8.98
N VAL A 448 -12.67 20.34 -8.97
CA VAL A 448 -12.85 19.40 -7.86
C VAL A 448 -11.90 19.69 -6.69
N GLU A 449 -10.65 20.07 -6.97
CA GLU A 449 -9.67 20.48 -5.98
C GLU A 449 -9.98 21.85 -5.36
N LEU A 450 -10.65 22.72 -6.12
CA LEU A 450 -11.11 24.04 -5.68
C LEU A 450 -12.32 23.96 -4.71
N GLY A 451 -13.02 22.83 -4.64
CA GLY A 451 -14.13 22.63 -3.70
C GLY A 451 -15.40 23.44 -4.02
N THR A 452 -15.55 23.94 -5.24
CA THR A 452 -16.64 24.87 -5.60
C THR A 452 -17.84 24.16 -6.24
N SER A 453 -19.02 24.26 -5.63
CA SER A 453 -20.29 24.11 -6.33
C SER A 453 -20.64 25.43 -7.04
N ARG A 454 -20.07 25.68 -8.22
CA ARG A 454 -20.47 26.66 -9.28
C ARG A 454 -21.08 28.04 -8.92
N GLY A 455 -21.03 28.53 -7.67
CA GLY A 455 -21.95 29.58 -7.22
C GLY A 455 -21.41 30.61 -6.22
N ALA A 456 -20.15 30.54 -5.80
CA ALA A 456 -19.58 31.56 -4.95
C ALA A 456 -18.13 31.82 -5.36
N TYR A 457 -17.86 33.04 -5.81
CA TYR A 457 -16.58 33.57 -6.28
C TYR A 457 -16.19 33.24 -7.73
N GLN A 458 -16.37 34.24 -8.59
CA GLN A 458 -15.59 34.41 -9.82
C GLN A 458 -14.15 34.79 -9.43
N GLN A 459 -13.37 33.84 -8.91
CA GLN A 459 -11.94 33.86 -9.19
C GLN A 459 -11.80 33.22 -10.57
N GLN A 460 -11.21 33.95 -11.52
CA GLN A 460 -10.98 33.45 -12.86
C GLN A 460 -10.22 32.13 -12.77
N ALA A 461 -10.65 31.14 -13.56
CA ALA A 461 -10.04 29.82 -13.69
C ALA A 461 -8.64 29.84 -14.37
N ASP A 462 -7.89 30.94 -14.21
CA ASP A 462 -6.61 31.24 -14.87
C ASP A 462 -5.44 31.47 -13.87
N ASP A 463 -5.63 31.31 -12.56
CA ASP A 463 -4.55 31.57 -11.60
C ASP A 463 -3.59 30.36 -11.46
N ASP A 464 -2.38 30.48 -12.02
CA ASP A 464 -1.24 29.53 -11.96
C ASP A 464 -0.68 29.38 -10.53
N TRP A 465 -1.42 28.81 -9.59
CA TRP A 465 -0.86 28.41 -8.28
C TRP A 465 0.19 27.31 -8.46
N ILE A 466 1.26 27.37 -7.66
CA ILE A 466 2.15 26.22 -7.44
C ILE A 466 1.77 25.58 -6.11
N VAL A 467 1.04 24.46 -6.17
CA VAL A 467 0.69 23.71 -4.96
C VAL A 467 1.66 22.55 -4.79
N LEU A 468 2.58 22.67 -3.83
CA LEU A 468 3.50 21.61 -3.44
C LEU A 468 2.73 20.53 -2.65
N ARG A 469 2.94 19.26 -2.99
CA ARG A 469 2.27 18.11 -2.40
C ARG A 469 3.16 17.46 -1.33
N PRO A 470 2.79 17.53 -0.04
CA PRO A 470 3.48 16.81 1.01
C PRO A 470 3.13 15.32 0.98
N ILE A 471 4.10 14.50 1.37
CA ILE A 471 3.92 13.07 1.64
C ILE A 471 3.61 12.85 3.13
N GLY A 472 2.78 11.85 3.42
CA GLY A 472 2.42 11.43 4.77
C GLY A 472 1.11 12.04 5.28
N ARG A 473 0.89 11.96 6.59
CA ARG A 473 -0.34 12.44 7.24
C ARG A 473 -0.51 13.95 7.06
N ALA A 474 -1.73 14.34 6.72
CA ALA A 474 -2.15 15.72 6.78
C ALA A 474 -2.12 16.23 8.24
N PRO A 475 -2.01 17.54 8.47
CA PRO A 475 -2.22 18.12 9.78
C PRO A 475 -3.61 17.75 10.32
N ALA A 476 -3.70 17.61 11.64
CA ALA A 476 -4.89 17.15 12.34
C ALA A 476 -6.05 18.16 12.31
#